data_AF-A0A1E4IZR5-F1
#
_entry.id   AF-A0A1E4IZR5-F1
#
_cell.length_a   1.000
_cell.length_b   1.000
_cell.length_c   1.000
_cell.angle_alpha   90.00
_cell.angle_beta   90.00
_cell.angle_gamma   90.00
#
_symmetry.space_group_name_H-M   'P 1'
#
loop_
_entity.id
_entity.type
_entity.pdbx_description
1 polymer ?
#
loop_
_entity_poly.entity_id
_entity_poly.type
_entity_poly.pdbx_seq_one_letter_code
_entity_poly.pdbx_strand_id
1 'polypeptide(L)'
;MLARAHPAIAPPDLFFAGMFLFFVFVFLWSGWWDDAASRSAKPSRAERAVATGWFWMRRLVCWTGAFISFLIAASMLVDGIQPAQLPVVLFALFAGGMLIWAGLKGFGRARGMSDDASVHAERRKRYGWRL
;
A
#
# COMPACT_ATOMS: atom_id res chain seq x y z
N MET A 1 27.86 36.21 -6.57
CA MET A 1 27.83 34.74 -6.64
C MET A 1 26.66 34.26 -5.79
N LEU A 2 25.53 33.90 -6.42
CA LEU A 2 24.39 33.30 -5.73
C LEU A 2 24.71 31.83 -5.50
N ALA A 3 25.27 31.50 -4.33
CA ALA A 3 25.33 30.13 -3.87
C ALA A 3 23.89 29.65 -3.69
N ARG A 4 23.38 28.88 -4.67
CA ARG A 4 22.15 28.12 -4.48
C ARG A 4 22.42 27.17 -3.32
N ALA A 5 21.86 27.48 -2.15
CA ALA A 5 21.74 26.52 -1.08
C ALA A 5 20.92 25.35 -1.64
N HIS A 6 21.59 24.32 -2.13
CA HIS A 6 20.93 23.05 -2.37
C HIS A 6 20.41 22.60 -1.01
N PRO A 7 19.09 22.47 -0.81
CA PRO A 7 18.59 21.95 0.46
C PRO A 7 19.23 20.57 0.63
N ALA A 8 20.00 20.41 1.71
CA ALA A 8 20.57 19.11 2.05
C ALA A 8 19.37 18.18 2.25
N ILE A 9 19.21 17.22 1.35
CA ILE A 9 18.13 16.25 1.42
C ILE A 9 18.36 15.47 2.72
N ALA A 10 17.49 15.71 3.71
CA ALA A 10 17.62 15.05 4.98
C ALA A 10 17.14 13.59 4.82
N PRO A 11 17.70 12.62 5.57
CA PRO A 11 17.20 11.25 5.61
C PRO A 11 15.67 11.12 5.78
N PRO A 12 14.99 11.92 6.63
CA PRO A 12 13.52 11.90 6.69
C PRO A 12 12.85 12.33 5.38
N ASP A 13 13.43 13.24 4.61
CA ASP A 13 12.87 13.69 3.33
C ASP A 13 12.85 12.55 2.31
N LEU A 14 13.91 11.74 2.27
CA LEU A 14 13.98 10.54 1.42
C LEU A 14 12.95 9.49 1.85
N PHE A 15 12.72 9.33 3.15
CA PHE A 15 11.70 8.43 3.67
C PHE A 15 10.30 8.87 3.23
N PHE A 16 9.94 10.14 3.44
CA PHE A 16 8.63 10.66 3.04
C PHE A 16 8.44 10.66 1.52
N ALA A 17 9.48 10.98 0.75
CA ALA A 17 9.45 10.91 -0.71
C ALA A 17 9.28 9.47 -1.20
N GLY A 18 10.02 8.51 -0.62
CA GLY A 18 9.89 7.09 -0.96
C GLY A 18 8.50 6.55 -0.63
N MET A 19 7.97 6.92 0.54
CA MET A 19 6.62 6.55 0.97
C MET A 19 5.55 7.21 0.09
N PHE A 20 5.73 8.47 -0.31
CA PHE A 20 4.85 9.17 -1.25
C PHE A 20 4.84 8.48 -2.62
N LEU A 21 6.01 8.19 -3.20
CA LEU A 21 6.13 7.48 -4.46
C LEU A 21 5.52 6.09 -4.40
N PHE A 22 5.72 5.39 -3.29
CA PHE A 22 5.10 4.10 -3.01
C PHE A 22 3.57 4.22 -2.98
N PHE A 23 3.02 5.20 -2.27
CA PHE A 23 1.57 5.41 -2.22
C PHE A 23 1.02 5.81 -3.59
N VAL A 24 1.67 6.71 -4.32
CA VAL A 24 1.30 7.10 -5.69
C VAL A 24 1.27 5.87 -6.61
N PHE A 25 2.31 5.03 -6.55
CA PHE A 25 2.35 3.77 -7.28
C PHE A 25 1.16 2.87 -6.90
N VAL A 26 0.91 2.66 -5.60
CA VAL A 26 -0.21 1.83 -5.13
C VAL A 26 -1.57 2.39 -5.57
N PHE A 27 -1.79 3.70 -5.51
CA PHE A 27 -3.06 4.33 -5.87
C PHE A 27 -3.31 4.34 -7.38
N LEU A 28 -2.34 4.80 -8.18
CA LEU A 28 -2.44 4.75 -9.65
C LEU A 28 -2.66 3.33 -10.13
N TRP A 29 -1.97 2.37 -9.50
CA TRP A 29 -2.12 0.96 -9.84
C TRP A 29 -3.48 0.40 -9.45
N SER A 30 -4.00 0.72 -8.25
CA SER A 30 -5.34 0.27 -7.84
C SER A 30 -6.44 0.73 -8.81
N GLY A 31 -6.34 1.98 -9.32
CA GLY A 31 -7.28 2.52 -10.29
C GLY A 31 -7.20 1.81 -11.65
N TRP A 32 -5.99 1.51 -12.12
CA TRP A 32 -5.79 0.79 -13.39
C TRP A 32 -6.34 -0.64 -13.35
N TRP A 33 -6.11 -1.37 -12.26
CA TRP A 33 -6.61 -2.75 -12.13
C TRP A 33 -8.14 -2.83 -12.08
N ASP A 34 -8.78 -1.85 -11.44
CA ASP A 34 -10.24 -1.76 -11.37
C ASP A 34 -10.88 -1.59 -12.75
N ASP A 35 -10.24 -0.80 -13.61
CA ASP A 35 -10.67 -0.62 -15.00
C ASP A 35 -10.40 -1.87 -15.85
N ALA A 36 -9.22 -2.48 -15.73
CA ALA A 36 -8.85 -3.70 -16.45
C ALA A 36 -9.76 -4.90 -16.10
N ALA A 37 -10.13 -5.05 -14.83
CA ALA A 37 -11.00 -6.13 -14.36
C ALA A 37 -12.50 -5.91 -14.67
N SER A 38 -12.91 -4.74 -15.17
CA SER A 38 -14.33 -4.43 -15.43
C SER A 38 -14.90 -5.10 -16.68
N ARG A 39 -14.06 -5.70 -17.54
CA ARG A 39 -14.51 -6.27 -18.82
C ARG A 39 -15.23 -7.62 -18.61
N SER A 40 -16.43 -7.72 -19.19
CA SER A 40 -17.47 -8.75 -18.93
C SER A 40 -17.22 -10.13 -19.55
N ALA A 41 -16.06 -10.36 -20.17
CA ALA A 41 -15.71 -11.66 -20.73
C ALA A 41 -15.24 -12.64 -19.64
N LYS A 42 -15.47 -13.95 -19.85
CA LYS A 42 -14.91 -15.00 -18.98
C LYS A 42 -13.39 -14.81 -18.89
N PRO A 43 -12.80 -14.83 -17.68
CA PRO A 43 -11.39 -14.53 -17.52
C PRO A 43 -10.52 -15.56 -18.24
N SER A 44 -9.67 -15.08 -19.15
CA SER A 44 -8.73 -15.92 -19.88
C SER A 44 -7.66 -16.51 -18.94
N ARG A 45 -6.94 -17.56 -19.37
CA ARG A 45 -5.82 -18.11 -18.57
C ARG A 45 -4.72 -17.08 -18.33
N ALA A 46 -4.45 -16.23 -19.32
CA ALA A 46 -3.51 -15.11 -19.19
C ALA A 46 -3.99 -14.07 -18.18
N GLU A 47 -5.27 -13.70 -18.23
CA GLU A 47 -5.88 -12.77 -17.26
C GLU A 47 -5.80 -13.32 -15.83
N ARG A 48 -6.02 -14.63 -15.63
CA ARG A 48 -5.85 -15.27 -14.32
C ARG A 48 -4.40 -15.26 -13.82
N ALA A 49 -3.43 -15.48 -14.72
CA ALA A 49 -2.01 -15.44 -14.36
C ALA A 49 -1.60 -14.02 -13.97
N VAL A 50 -2.00 -13.01 -14.75
CA VAL A 50 -1.77 -11.60 -14.45
C VAL A 50 -2.47 -11.20 -13.15
N ALA A 51 -3.73 -11.61 -12.94
CA ALA A 51 -4.47 -11.34 -11.72
C ALA A 51 -3.81 -11.97 -10.48
N THR A 52 -3.33 -13.21 -10.60
CA THR A 52 -2.64 -13.91 -9.51
C THR A 52 -1.29 -13.28 -9.20
N GLY A 53 -0.50 -12.96 -10.23
CA GLY A 53 0.76 -12.22 -10.07
C GLY A 53 0.52 -10.87 -9.41
N TRP A 54 -0.53 -10.17 -9.83
CA TRP A 54 -0.97 -8.91 -9.23
C TRP A 54 -1.34 -9.06 -7.75
N PHE A 55 -2.14 -10.07 -7.40
CA PHE A 55 -2.52 -10.34 -6.01
C PHE A 55 -1.29 -10.52 -5.11
N TRP A 56 -0.31 -11.32 -5.56
CA TRP A 56 0.91 -11.57 -4.80
C TRP A 56 1.81 -10.34 -4.73
N MET A 57 2.01 -9.64 -5.84
CA MET A 57 2.82 -8.42 -5.85
C MET A 57 2.25 -7.37 -4.91
N ARG A 58 0.94 -7.11 -4.97
CA ARG A 58 0.26 -6.20 -4.03
C ARG A 58 0.49 -6.61 -2.59
N ARG A 59 0.36 -7.90 -2.28
CA ARG A 59 0.54 -8.43 -0.94
C ARG A 59 1.97 -8.21 -0.44
N LEU A 60 2.98 -8.51 -1.26
CA LEU A 60 4.39 -8.27 -0.93
C LEU A 60 4.66 -6.80 -0.68
N VAL A 61 4.27 -5.93 -1.61
CA VAL A 61 4.47 -4.48 -1.54
C VAL A 61 3.83 -3.91 -0.26
N CYS A 62 2.56 -4.22 -0.02
CA CYS A 62 1.84 -3.76 1.18
C CYS A 62 2.41 -4.34 2.48
N TRP A 63 2.80 -5.62 2.51
CA TRP A 63 3.34 -6.24 3.71
C TRP A 63 4.74 -5.75 4.03
N THR A 64 5.59 -5.55 3.04
CA THR A 64 6.91 -4.93 3.20
C THR A 64 6.77 -3.50 3.69
N GLY A 65 5.87 -2.70 3.10
CA GLY A 65 5.60 -1.34 3.57
C GLY A 65 5.10 -1.32 5.02
N ALA A 66 4.15 -2.20 5.38
CA ALA A 66 3.67 -2.31 6.75
C ALA A 66 4.76 -2.72 7.73
N PHE A 67 5.61 -3.69 7.35
CA PHE A 67 6.74 -4.13 8.14
C PHE A 67 7.71 -2.98 8.41
N ILE A 68 8.08 -2.20 7.38
CA ILE A 68 8.95 -1.04 7.54
C ILE A 68 8.30 0.00 8.47
N SER A 69 7.02 0.32 8.28
CA SER A 69 6.32 1.28 9.13
C SER A 69 6.30 0.84 10.60
N PHE A 70 6.08 -0.45 10.88
CA PHE A 70 6.13 -0.97 12.23
C PHE A 70 7.54 -1.03 12.81
N LEU A 71 8.55 -1.32 11.98
CA LEU A 71 9.94 -1.28 12.40
C LEU A 71 10.36 0.12 12.85
N ILE A 72 9.91 1.15 12.15
CA ILE A 72 10.13 2.56 12.53
C ILE A 72 9.42 2.88 13.85
N ALA A 73 8.15 2.48 14.00
CA ALA A 73 7.44 2.69 15.26
C ALA A 73 8.13 1.96 16.43
N ALA A 74 8.62 0.74 16.20
CA ALA A 74 9.34 -0.06 17.18
C ALA A 74 10.70 0.55 17.57
N SER A 75 11.47 1.06 16.61
CA SER A 75 12.75 1.70 16.93
C SER A 75 12.56 2.95 17.80
N MET A 76 11.55 3.76 17.49
CA MET A 76 11.22 4.95 18.28
C MET A 76 10.71 4.60 19.69
N LEU A 77 10.05 3.46 19.86
CA LEU A 77 9.66 2.95 21.19
C LEU A 77 10.88 2.55 22.03
N VAL A 78 11.87 1.88 21.41
CA VAL A 78 13.11 1.45 22.08
C VAL A 78 13.98 2.63 22.50
N ASP A 79 14.09 3.65 21.64
CA ASP A 79 14.89 4.86 21.90
C ASP A 79 14.21 5.83 22.90
N GLY A 80 12.95 5.58 23.24
CA GLY A 80 12.13 6.44 24.08
C GLY A 80 11.45 7.55 23.29
N ILE A 81 10.12 7.53 23.27
CA ILE A 81 9.31 8.49 22.49
C ILE A 81 9.27 9.84 23.19
N GLN A 82 9.75 10.88 22.51
CA GLN A 82 9.52 12.26 22.93
C GLN A 82 8.12 12.76 22.50
N PRO A 83 7.49 13.70 23.23
CA PRO A 83 6.16 14.21 22.86
C PRO A 83 6.06 14.75 21.43
N ALA A 84 7.14 15.39 20.92
CA ALA A 84 7.19 15.92 19.56
C ALA A 84 7.21 14.82 18.47
N GLN A 85 7.61 13.59 18.83
CA GLN A 85 7.71 12.46 17.92
C GLN A 85 6.42 11.61 17.88
N LEU A 86 5.50 11.83 18.84
CA LEU A 86 4.24 11.09 18.94
C LEU A 86 3.43 11.09 17.63
N PRO A 87 3.29 12.21 16.88
CA PRO A 87 2.57 12.20 15.60
C PRO A 87 3.18 11.24 14.58
N VAL A 88 4.51 11.12 14.53
CA VAL A 88 5.22 10.25 13.58
C VAL A 88 4.96 8.78 13.92
N VAL A 89 5.01 8.41 15.19
CA VAL A 89 4.73 7.05 15.65
C VAL A 89 3.29 6.66 15.35
N LEU A 90 2.32 7.53 15.69
CA LEU A 90 0.90 7.29 15.41
C LEU A 90 0.65 7.14 13.90
N PHE A 91 1.28 8.00 13.09
CA PHE A 91 1.18 7.91 11.65
C PHE A 91 1.78 6.61 11.10
N ALA A 92 2.95 6.18 11.60
CA ALA A 92 3.60 4.94 11.17
C ALA A 92 2.74 3.71 11.51
N LEU A 93 2.14 3.67 12.71
CA LEU A 93 1.20 2.61 13.10
C LEU A 93 -0.05 2.60 12.21
N PHE A 94 -0.64 3.77 11.98
CA PHE A 94 -1.81 3.92 11.12
C PHE A 94 -1.51 3.48 9.68
N ALA A 95 -0.41 3.97 9.10
CA ALA A 95 0.03 3.61 7.76
C ALA A 95 0.29 2.10 7.64
N GLY A 96 0.97 1.49 8.62
CA GLY A 96 1.21 0.05 8.63
C GLY A 96 -0.10 -0.77 8.69
N GLY A 97 -1.04 -0.36 9.53
CA GLY A 97 -2.37 -0.99 9.60
C GLY A 97 -3.15 -0.88 8.29
N MET A 98 -3.15 0.31 7.67
CA MET A 98 -3.77 0.55 6.37
C MET A 98 -3.15 -0.31 5.27
N LEU A 99 -1.82 -0.47 5.28
CA LEU A 99 -1.13 -1.32 4.31
C LEU A 99 -1.45 -2.80 4.51
N ILE A 100 -1.55 -3.29 5.75
CA ILE A 100 -2.02 -4.66 6.01
C ILE A 100 -3.43 -4.86 5.45
N TRP A 101 -4.33 -3.92 5.70
CA TRP A 101 -5.69 -3.96 5.17
C TRP A 101 -5.71 -4.02 3.65
N ALA A 102 -4.97 -3.12 3.00
CA ALA A 102 -4.83 -3.07 1.54
C ALA A 102 -4.18 -4.34 0.96
N GLY A 103 -3.22 -4.94 1.67
CA GLY A 103 -2.61 -6.21 1.27
C GLY A 103 -3.60 -7.37 1.31
N LEU A 104 -4.40 -7.46 2.39
CA LEU A 104 -5.37 -8.53 2.62
C LEU A 104 -6.58 -8.42 1.67
N LYS A 105 -7.30 -7.30 1.72
CA LYS A 105 -8.55 -7.12 0.97
C LYS A 105 -8.29 -6.42 -0.36
N GLY A 106 -7.44 -5.39 -0.33
CA GLY A 106 -7.35 -4.41 -1.40
C GLY A 106 -8.28 -3.26 -1.20
N PHE A 107 -8.22 -2.30 -2.14
CA PHE A 107 -9.21 -1.27 -2.27
C PHE A 107 -10.34 -1.78 -3.17
N GLY A 108 -11.58 -1.62 -2.69
CA GLY A 108 -12.82 -1.92 -3.40
C GLY A 108 -13.15 -0.85 -4.44
N ARG A 109 -14.31 -1.01 -5.08
CA ARG A 109 -14.77 -0.12 -6.16
C ARG A 109 -15.37 1.18 -5.60
N ALA A 110 -15.96 1.12 -4.41
CA ALA A 110 -16.42 2.29 -3.68
C ALA A 110 -15.30 2.92 -2.82
N ARG A 111 -15.40 4.22 -2.51
CA ARG A 111 -14.45 4.98 -1.67
C ARG A 111 -14.43 4.56 -0.19
N GLY A 112 -14.96 3.39 0.18
CA GLY A 112 -15.16 2.96 1.56
C GLY A 112 -14.69 1.54 1.85
N MET A 113 -14.07 1.36 3.02
CA MET A 113 -13.57 0.06 3.51
C MET A 113 -14.62 -1.04 3.60
N SER A 114 -15.91 -0.68 3.65
CA SER A 114 -17.02 -1.64 3.72
C SER A 114 -17.16 -2.47 2.45
N ASP A 115 -16.77 -1.94 1.28
CA ASP A 115 -16.88 -2.62 -0.02
C ASP A 115 -15.63 -3.45 -0.39
N ASP A 116 -14.52 -3.23 0.32
CA ASP A 116 -13.26 -3.95 0.05
C ASP A 116 -13.44 -5.48 0.21
N ALA A 117 -14.25 -5.90 1.18
CA ALA A 117 -14.49 -7.31 1.47
C ALA A 117 -15.36 -8.00 0.41
N SER A 118 -16.44 -7.35 -0.04
CA SER A 118 -17.33 -7.82 -1.11
C SER A 118 -16.57 -7.94 -2.43
N VAL A 119 -15.87 -6.88 -2.84
CA VAL A 119 -15.09 -6.87 -4.08
C VAL A 119 -13.98 -7.92 -4.05
N HIS A 120 -13.31 -8.10 -2.90
CA HIS A 120 -12.32 -9.15 -2.77
C HIS A 120 -12.94 -10.56 -2.90
N ALA A 121 -14.13 -10.80 -2.33
CA ALA A 121 -14.84 -12.06 -2.46
C ALA A 121 -15.28 -12.33 -3.92
N GLU A 122 -15.75 -11.32 -4.63
CA GLU A 122 -16.09 -11.41 -6.06
C GLU A 122 -14.87 -11.76 -6.92
N ARG A 123 -13.73 -11.08 -6.69
CA ARG A 123 -12.47 -11.37 -7.38
C ARG A 123 -11.96 -12.77 -7.07
N ARG A 124 -12.10 -13.22 -5.81
CA ARG A 124 -11.77 -14.60 -5.41
C ARG A 124 -12.58 -15.62 -6.21
N LYS A 125 -13.89 -15.42 -6.34
CA LYS A 125 -14.78 -16.28 -7.13
C LYS A 125 -14.44 -16.25 -8.62
N ARG A 126 -14.20 -15.05 -9.19
CA ARG A 126 -13.88 -14.87 -10.62
C ARG A 126 -12.57 -15.55 -11.03
N TYR A 127 -11.51 -15.38 -10.23
CA TYR A 127 -10.17 -15.89 -10.55
C TYR A 127 -9.86 -17.26 -9.95
N GLY A 128 -10.73 -17.78 -9.08
CA GLY A 128 -10.56 -19.09 -8.44
C GLY A 128 -9.44 -19.13 -7.41
N TRP A 129 -9.09 -17.98 -6.81
CA TRP A 129 -8.07 -17.92 -5.78
C TRP A 129 -8.53 -18.70 -4.53
N ARG A 130 -7.85 -19.80 -4.24
CA ARG A 130 -7.97 -20.52 -2.97
C ARG A 130 -6.89 -19.98 -2.06
N LEU A 131 -7.27 -19.08 -1.15
CA LEU A 131 -6.48 -18.75 0.03
C LEU A 131 -6.75 -19.80 1.09
#